data_AF-A0A956NKD1-F1
#
_entry.id   AF-A0A956NKD1-F1
#
_cell.length_a   1.000
_cell.length_b   1.000
_cell.length_c   1.000
_cell.angle_alpha   90.00
_cell.angle_beta   90.00
_cell.angle_gamma   90.00
#
_symmetry.space_group_name_H-M   'P 1'
#
loop_
_entity.id
_entity.type
_entity.pdbx_description
1 polymer ?
#
loop_
_entity_poly.entity_id
_entity_poly.type
_entity_poly.pdbx_seq_one_letter_code
_entity_poly.pdbx_strand_id
1 'polypeptide(L)'
;MASFLKECLSRRVPQYVGAYLLVVWGVVQFVSFIEERYRLSGPLVEMVAGLLLLLLPTIVILAWSQGRPGKDPWSVRHLVSVLVNVGLAGLVLFALFRGEEIGAVTRTVEVVDENGQRIERSVPKAQSIQRIAIVPYQVLPANELEPWVGWAAADLLVMDLYQSLFVEIRQPIFLTDLYREDHFAVGRAIPRARLLQLAEDQHCDWLATGTVERTASGYRFVTELISPKTGATVSTIEASGPDLYGPTDETTPQLLRGIGVPDWAIDEMVDLPSRETHTDDEAALRRYFLGTLRFAIDRDYPSAAQELDAAVERDPTFALANVLRFTVHAFLQNVDISYEALQAAVDHEYRLPERVQFSLRTSQYLNLERDAERGLAVAEMWSELYPNDLDALRVLSQLHSLRGERDKLVHDYERMLEVDPGNADALG
;
A
#
# COMPACT_ATOMS: atom_id res chain seq x y z
N MET A 1 -19.78 -45.30 -21.97
CA MET A 1 -19.65 -43.83 -22.10
C MET A 1 -20.76 -43.20 -22.96
N ALA A 2 -21.01 -43.67 -24.19
CA ALA A 2 -22.06 -43.13 -25.06
C ALA A 2 -23.49 -43.20 -24.49
N SER A 3 -23.84 -44.26 -23.76
CA SER A 3 -25.15 -44.41 -23.10
C SER A 3 -25.38 -43.41 -21.95
N PHE A 4 -24.34 -43.12 -21.16
CA PHE A 4 -24.42 -42.15 -20.06
C PHE A 4 -24.58 -40.71 -20.56
N LEU A 5 -23.83 -40.32 -21.60
CA LEU A 5 -23.96 -39.00 -22.22
C LEU A 5 -25.36 -38.79 -22.82
N LYS A 6 -25.91 -39.83 -23.45
CA LYS A 6 -27.27 -39.81 -24.02
C LYS A 6 -28.34 -39.67 -22.94
N GLU A 7 -28.14 -40.30 -21.78
CA GLU A 7 -29.00 -40.18 -20.60
C GLU A 7 -28.92 -38.78 -19.96
N CYS A 8 -27.73 -38.18 -19.86
CA CYS A 8 -27.57 -36.80 -19.40
C CYS A 8 -28.29 -35.79 -20.30
N LEU A 9 -28.17 -35.97 -21.63
CA LEU A 9 -28.85 -35.13 -22.61
C LEU A 9 -30.37 -35.29 -22.56
N SER A 10 -30.88 -36.52 -22.38
CA SER A 10 -32.33 -36.75 -22.28
C SER A 10 -32.94 -36.16 -21.01
N ARG A 11 -32.17 -36.12 -19.92
CA ARG A 11 -32.50 -35.47 -18.64
C ARG A 11 -32.20 -33.97 -18.61
N ARG A 12 -31.80 -33.38 -19.73
CA ARG A 12 -31.50 -31.95 -19.89
C ARG A 12 -30.47 -31.40 -18.88
N VAL A 13 -29.60 -32.26 -18.34
CA VAL A 13 -28.60 -31.85 -17.33
C VAL A 13 -27.70 -30.73 -17.85
N PRO A 14 -27.16 -30.79 -19.08
CA PRO A 14 -26.34 -29.70 -19.61
C PRO A 14 -27.08 -28.36 -19.71
N GLN A 15 -28.38 -28.37 -20.04
CA GLN A 15 -29.19 -27.16 -20.13
C GLN A 15 -29.42 -26.53 -18.75
N TYR A 16 -29.74 -27.33 -17.73
CA TYR A 16 -29.90 -26.83 -16.36
C TYR A 16 -28.58 -26.33 -15.77
N VAL A 17 -27.48 -27.05 -16.00
CA VAL A 17 -26.15 -26.60 -15.57
C VAL A 17 -25.75 -25.32 -16.30
N GLY A 18 -25.95 -25.23 -17.62
CA GLY A 18 -25.67 -24.02 -18.39
C GLY A 18 -26.52 -22.82 -17.96
N ALA A 19 -27.83 -23.02 -17.73
CA ALA A 19 -28.72 -21.99 -17.20
C ALA A 19 -28.29 -21.55 -15.80
N TYR A 20 -27.89 -22.49 -14.95
CA TYR A 20 -27.36 -22.19 -13.62
C TYR A 20 -26.10 -21.35 -13.72
N LEU A 21 -25.12 -21.73 -14.54
CA LEU A 21 -23.88 -20.96 -14.73
C LEU A 21 -24.15 -19.55 -15.26
N LEU A 22 -25.15 -19.36 -16.13
CA LEU A 22 -25.59 -18.02 -16.57
C LEU A 22 -26.17 -17.19 -15.41
N VAL A 23 -26.96 -17.81 -14.53
CA VAL A 23 -27.48 -17.15 -13.32
C VAL A 23 -26.34 -16.84 -12.34
N VAL A 24 -25.40 -17.78 -12.14
CA VAL A 24 -24.22 -17.54 -11.29
C VAL A 24 -23.43 -16.36 -11.79
N TRP A 25 -23.14 -16.30 -13.09
CA TRP A 25 -22.48 -15.16 -13.70
C TRP A 25 -23.26 -13.85 -13.44
N GLY A 26 -24.57 -13.83 -13.69
CA GLY A 26 -25.40 -12.65 -13.45
C GLY A 26 -25.46 -12.20 -11.99
N VAL A 27 -25.53 -13.14 -11.03
CA VAL A 27 -25.52 -12.84 -9.60
C VAL A 27 -24.15 -12.29 -9.18
N VAL A 28 -23.06 -12.90 -9.64
CA VAL A 28 -21.69 -12.44 -9.36
C VAL A 28 -21.49 -11.01 -9.88
N GLN A 29 -21.94 -10.70 -11.10
CA GLN A 29 -21.89 -9.34 -11.65
C GLN A 29 -22.73 -8.35 -10.83
N PHE A 30 -23.92 -8.75 -10.39
CA PHE A 30 -24.77 -7.89 -9.55
C PHE A 30 -24.17 -7.64 -8.16
N VAL A 31 -23.53 -8.65 -7.56
CA VAL A 31 -22.83 -8.48 -6.27
C VAL A 31 -21.60 -7.62 -6.44
N SER A 32 -20.84 -7.78 -7.52
CA SER A 32 -19.72 -6.91 -7.87
C SER A 32 -20.15 -5.44 -8.00
N PHE A 33 -21.29 -5.19 -8.66
CA PHE A 33 -21.90 -3.85 -8.70
C PHE A 33 -22.28 -3.31 -7.32
N ILE A 34 -22.81 -4.15 -6.42
CA ILE A 34 -23.13 -3.75 -5.03
C ILE A 34 -21.86 -3.45 -4.25
N GLU A 35 -20.84 -4.28 -4.38
CA GLU A 35 -19.56 -4.12 -3.68
C GLU A 35 -18.93 -2.78 -4.00
N GLU A 36 -18.88 -2.43 -5.29
CA GLU A 36 -18.42 -1.12 -5.78
C GLU A 36 -19.31 0.02 -5.28
N ARG A 37 -20.64 -0.11 -5.44
CA ARG A 37 -21.60 0.95 -5.08
C ARG A 37 -21.59 1.29 -3.58
N TYR A 38 -21.37 0.29 -2.72
CA TYR A 38 -21.44 0.43 -1.27
C TYR A 38 -20.06 0.33 -0.59
N ARG A 39 -18.96 0.28 -1.36
CA ARG A 39 -17.58 0.22 -0.88
C ARG A 39 -17.38 -0.91 0.13
N LEU A 40 -17.95 -2.08 -0.19
CA LEU A 40 -17.85 -3.27 0.65
C LEU A 40 -16.49 -3.95 0.48
N SER A 41 -16.15 -4.80 1.44
CA SER A 41 -14.94 -5.63 1.46
C SER A 41 -14.82 -6.54 0.23
N GLY A 42 -13.60 -6.65 -0.30
CA GLY A 42 -13.22 -7.45 -1.48
C GLY A 42 -13.66 -8.93 -1.53
N PRO A 43 -13.68 -9.71 -0.43
CA PRO A 43 -14.01 -11.12 -0.51
C PRO A 43 -15.51 -11.40 -0.71
N LEU A 44 -16.38 -10.38 -0.75
CA LEU A 44 -17.82 -10.58 -0.87
C LEU A 44 -18.19 -11.26 -2.19
N VAL A 45 -17.68 -10.76 -3.31
CA VAL A 45 -17.87 -11.38 -4.63
C VAL A 45 -17.35 -12.81 -4.66
N GLU A 46 -16.16 -13.06 -4.11
CA GLU A 46 -15.52 -14.37 -4.06
C GLU A 46 -16.30 -15.36 -3.20
N MET A 47 -16.80 -14.92 -2.05
CA MET A 47 -17.62 -15.73 -1.14
C MET A 47 -18.95 -16.10 -1.80
N VAL A 48 -19.61 -15.17 -2.50
CA VAL A 48 -20.85 -15.45 -3.23
C VAL A 48 -20.59 -16.37 -4.43
N ALA A 49 -19.56 -16.11 -5.22
CA ALA A 49 -19.16 -16.96 -6.34
C ALA A 49 -18.82 -18.38 -5.85
N GLY A 50 -18.03 -18.48 -4.78
CA GLY A 50 -17.67 -19.73 -4.12
C GLY A 50 -18.89 -20.50 -3.62
N LEU A 51 -19.84 -19.82 -2.95
CA LEU A 51 -21.10 -20.43 -2.51
C LEU A 51 -21.86 -21.02 -3.69
N LEU A 52 -22.04 -20.25 -4.76
CA LEU A 52 -22.78 -20.69 -5.94
C LEU A 52 -22.07 -21.85 -6.66
N LEU A 53 -20.75 -21.82 -6.77
CA LEU A 53 -19.99 -22.94 -7.34
C LEU A 53 -20.09 -24.20 -6.47
N LEU A 54 -20.03 -24.07 -5.15
CA LEU A 54 -20.21 -25.18 -4.20
C LEU A 54 -21.64 -25.75 -4.22
N LEU A 55 -22.63 -24.99 -4.70
CA LEU A 55 -24.00 -25.47 -4.90
C LEU A 55 -24.23 -26.19 -6.24
N LEU A 56 -23.26 -26.18 -7.17
CA LEU A 56 -23.34 -26.88 -8.45
C LEU A 56 -23.68 -28.39 -8.33
N PRO A 57 -23.13 -29.16 -7.37
CA PRO A 57 -23.49 -30.57 -7.20
C PRO A 57 -24.98 -30.76 -6.91
N THR A 58 -25.60 -29.86 -6.14
CA THR A 58 -27.04 -29.87 -5.89
C THR A 58 -27.82 -29.70 -7.20
N ILE A 59 -27.40 -28.77 -8.05
CA ILE A 59 -28.04 -28.54 -9.35
C ILE A 59 -27.92 -29.77 -10.24
N VAL A 60 -26.76 -30.44 -10.26
CA VAL A 60 -26.56 -31.67 -11.04
C VAL A 60 -27.45 -32.80 -10.51
N ILE A 61 -27.55 -32.99 -9.19
CA ILE A 61 -28.40 -34.01 -8.56
C ILE A 61 -29.88 -33.76 -8.87
N LEU A 62 -30.33 -32.50 -8.77
CA LEU A 62 -31.71 -32.13 -9.07
C LEU A 62 -32.01 -32.26 -10.57
N ALA A 63 -31.14 -31.77 -11.45
CA ALA A 63 -31.30 -31.92 -12.89
C ALA A 63 -31.31 -33.41 -13.31
N TRP A 64 -30.45 -34.23 -12.70
CA TRP A 64 -30.47 -35.67 -12.94
C TRP A 64 -31.79 -36.29 -12.49
N SER A 65 -32.27 -35.98 -11.30
CA SER A 65 -33.46 -36.64 -10.73
C SER A 65 -34.79 -36.13 -11.27
N GLN A 66 -34.88 -34.85 -11.65
CA GLN A 66 -36.12 -34.15 -11.99
C GLN A 66 -36.15 -33.64 -13.45
N GLY A 67 -35.06 -33.83 -14.21
CA GLY A 67 -34.93 -33.27 -15.56
C GLY A 67 -35.62 -34.07 -16.67
N ARG A 68 -36.33 -35.17 -16.34
CA ARG A 68 -37.15 -35.91 -17.30
C ARG A 68 -38.49 -35.18 -17.50
N PRO A 69 -39.02 -35.12 -18.73
CA PRO A 69 -40.34 -34.56 -18.97
C PRO A 69 -41.42 -35.43 -18.31
N GLY A 70 -42.05 -34.93 -17.23
CA GLY A 70 -43.05 -35.62 -16.43
C GLY A 70 -43.24 -34.97 -15.06
N LYS A 71 -44.21 -35.44 -14.26
CA LYS A 71 -44.32 -35.06 -12.84
C LYS A 71 -43.50 -36.04 -12.01
N ASP A 72 -42.26 -35.68 -11.71
CA ASP A 72 -41.43 -36.44 -10.77
C ASP A 72 -41.75 -35.99 -9.33
N PRO A 73 -42.05 -36.91 -8.38
CA PRO A 73 -42.40 -36.54 -7.02
C PRO A 73 -41.17 -36.05 -6.25
N TRP A 74 -41.34 -34.96 -5.49
CA TRP A 74 -40.31 -34.51 -4.55
C TRP A 74 -40.14 -35.54 -3.42
N SER A 75 -38.89 -35.83 -3.06
CA SER A 75 -38.54 -36.84 -2.05
C SER A 75 -37.69 -36.24 -0.94
N VAL A 76 -37.76 -36.84 0.26
CA VAL A 76 -36.90 -36.46 1.40
C VAL A 76 -35.41 -36.57 1.05
N ARG A 77 -35.05 -37.47 0.12
CA ARG A 77 -33.65 -37.62 -0.33
C ARG A 77 -33.13 -36.38 -1.05
N HIS A 78 -33.97 -35.70 -1.84
CA HIS A 78 -33.60 -34.43 -2.47
C HIS A 78 -33.34 -33.36 -1.41
N LEU A 79 -34.25 -33.24 -0.44
CA LEU A 79 -34.11 -32.30 0.66
C LEU A 79 -32.80 -32.55 1.45
N VAL A 80 -32.52 -33.81 1.82
CA VAL A 80 -31.28 -34.17 2.53
C VAL A 80 -30.05 -33.83 1.68
N SER A 81 -30.05 -34.15 0.38
CA SER A 81 -28.91 -33.84 -0.49
C SER A 81 -28.64 -32.34 -0.62
N VAL A 82 -29.70 -31.52 -0.68
CA VAL A 82 -29.60 -30.06 -0.70
C VAL A 82 -29.01 -29.56 0.63
N LEU A 83 -29.57 -29.99 1.77
CA LEU A 83 -29.13 -29.56 3.09
C LEU A 83 -27.68 -29.96 3.39
N VAL A 84 -27.29 -31.18 3.01
CA VAL A 84 -25.90 -31.65 3.17
C VAL A 84 -24.95 -30.80 2.33
N ASN A 85 -25.30 -30.49 1.07
CA ASN A 85 -24.43 -29.67 0.24
C ASN A 85 -24.37 -28.21 0.71
N VAL A 86 -25.49 -27.64 1.15
CA VAL A 86 -25.52 -26.29 1.74
C VAL A 86 -24.68 -26.23 3.02
N GLY A 87 -24.81 -27.23 3.90
CA GLY A 87 -23.99 -27.32 5.11
C GLY A 87 -22.51 -27.48 4.81
N LEU A 88 -22.15 -28.31 3.83
CA LEU A 88 -20.77 -28.47 3.38
C LEU A 88 -20.23 -27.18 2.75
N ALA A 89 -21.00 -26.52 1.90
CA ALA A 89 -20.64 -25.25 1.30
C ALA A 89 -20.39 -24.18 2.38
N GLY A 90 -21.29 -24.08 3.37
CA GLY A 90 -21.12 -23.19 4.51
C GLY A 90 -19.85 -23.49 5.31
N LEU A 91 -19.52 -24.77 5.53
CA LEU A 91 -18.30 -25.16 6.25
C LEU A 91 -17.03 -24.81 5.46
N VAL A 92 -17.02 -25.02 4.14
CA VAL A 92 -15.90 -24.65 3.27
C VAL A 92 -15.70 -23.14 3.25
N LEU A 93 -16.77 -22.37 3.05
CA LEU A 93 -16.70 -20.91 3.06
C LEU A 93 -16.26 -20.37 4.43
N PHE A 94 -16.80 -20.92 5.52
CA PHE A 94 -16.36 -20.54 6.86
C PHE A 94 -14.87 -20.80 7.07
N ALA A 95 -14.33 -21.91 6.55
CA ALA A 95 -12.90 -22.19 6.66
C ALA A 95 -12.02 -21.27 5.80
N LEU A 96 -12.49 -20.92 4.59
CA LEU A 96 -11.74 -20.08 3.64
C LEU A 96 -11.73 -18.60 4.05
N PHE A 97 -12.86 -18.07 4.50
CA PHE A 97 -13.05 -16.65 4.80
C PHE A 97 -13.04 -16.35 6.31
N ARG A 98 -12.47 -17.25 7.11
CA ARG A 98 -12.40 -17.07 8.57
C ARG A 98 -11.47 -15.90 8.90
N GLY A 99 -12.04 -14.78 9.33
CA GLY A 99 -11.27 -13.59 9.75
C GLY A 99 -11.35 -12.43 8.77
N GLU A 100 -12.01 -12.62 7.62
CA GLU A 100 -12.33 -11.52 6.70
C GLU A 100 -13.48 -10.67 7.25
N GLU A 101 -13.33 -9.35 7.29
CA GLU A 101 -14.43 -8.46 7.66
C GLU A 101 -15.35 -8.23 6.46
N ILE A 102 -16.64 -8.54 6.63
CA ILE A 102 -17.67 -8.29 5.62
C ILE A 102 -18.39 -6.99 5.97
N GLY A 103 -18.14 -5.92 5.21
CA GLY A 103 -18.77 -4.62 5.44
C GLY A 103 -18.08 -3.48 4.70
N ALA A 104 -18.50 -2.24 4.98
CA ALA A 104 -17.83 -1.07 4.42
C ALA A 104 -16.37 -1.03 4.88
N VAL A 105 -15.43 -0.86 3.93
CA VAL A 105 -13.98 -0.76 4.22
C VAL A 105 -13.55 0.66 4.63
N THR A 106 -14.46 1.62 4.51
CA THR A 106 -14.24 3.01 4.91
C THR A 106 -15.14 3.42 6.07
N ARG A 107 -14.76 4.50 6.74
CA ARG A 107 -15.56 5.24 7.73
C ARG A 107 -15.48 6.73 7.42
N THR A 108 -16.54 7.46 7.71
CA THR A 108 -16.50 8.93 7.67
C THR A 108 -15.95 9.46 8.97
N VAL A 109 -14.95 10.33 8.89
CA VAL A 109 -14.40 11.09 10.00
C VAL A 109 -14.67 12.57 9.77
N GLU A 110 -15.12 13.26 10.81
CA GLU A 110 -15.25 14.72 10.84
C GLU A 110 -13.97 15.23 11.52
N VAL A 111 -13.09 15.85 10.74
CA VAL A 111 -11.81 16.38 11.24
C VAL A 111 -11.87 17.91 11.21
N VAL A 112 -11.12 18.55 12.10
CA VAL A 112 -11.01 20.02 12.15
C VAL A 112 -9.69 20.41 11.51
N ASP A 113 -9.75 21.30 10.51
CA ASP A 113 -8.54 21.79 9.84
C ASP A 113 -7.79 22.84 10.69
N GLU A 114 -6.60 23.23 10.21
CA GLU A 114 -5.74 24.24 10.83
C GLU A 114 -6.39 25.64 10.96
N ASN A 115 -7.53 25.87 10.32
CA ASN A 115 -8.32 27.11 10.37
C ASN A 115 -9.56 26.98 11.26
N GLY A 116 -9.77 25.83 11.91
CA GLY A 116 -10.93 25.55 12.75
C GLY A 116 -12.20 25.20 11.96
N GLN A 117 -12.09 24.94 10.65
CA GLN A 117 -13.21 24.49 9.84
C GLN A 117 -13.37 22.98 9.94
N ARG A 118 -14.62 22.54 10.00
CA ARG A 118 -14.95 21.11 10.04
C ARG A 118 -15.06 20.57 8.62
N ILE A 119 -14.33 19.50 8.34
CA ILE A 119 -14.39 18.81 7.06
C ILE A 119 -14.72 17.33 7.28
N GLU A 120 -15.57 16.79 6.41
CA GLU A 120 -15.85 15.36 6.39
C GLU A 120 -14.94 14.66 5.37
N ARG A 121 -14.31 13.57 5.80
CA ARG A 121 -13.45 12.73 4.96
C ARG A 121 -13.83 11.26 5.11
N SER A 122 -13.82 10.54 4.00
CA SER A 122 -13.98 9.09 3.98
C SER A 122 -12.60 8.45 4.03
N VAL A 123 -12.26 7.82 5.14
CA VAL A 123 -10.95 7.19 5.36
C VAL A 123 -11.10 5.67 5.49
N PRO A 124 -10.10 4.87 5.10
CA PRO A 124 -10.15 3.43 5.32
C PRO A 124 -10.18 3.11 6.81
N LYS A 125 -10.84 1.99 7.15
CA LYS A 125 -10.73 1.41 8.47
C LYS A 125 -9.33 0.83 8.66
N ALA A 126 -8.83 0.85 9.89
CA ALA A 126 -7.49 0.36 10.21
C ALA A 126 -7.25 -1.09 9.74
N GLN A 127 -8.27 -1.95 9.80
CA GLN A 127 -8.20 -3.35 9.35
C GLN A 127 -8.07 -3.50 7.82
N SER A 128 -8.46 -2.47 7.07
CA SER A 128 -8.39 -2.45 5.61
C SER A 128 -7.08 -1.84 5.08
N ILE A 129 -6.25 -1.27 5.96
CA ILE A 129 -4.94 -0.71 5.61
C ILE A 129 -3.92 -1.85 5.55
N GLN A 130 -3.23 -1.97 4.42
CA GLN A 130 -2.21 -2.99 4.19
C GLN A 130 -0.83 -2.46 4.56
N ARG A 131 -0.08 -3.21 5.37
CA ARG A 131 1.31 -2.85 5.72
C ARG A 131 2.28 -3.50 4.76
N ILE A 132 3.08 -2.67 4.07
CA ILE A 132 4.03 -3.15 3.07
C ILE A 132 5.43 -2.59 3.32
N ALA A 133 6.43 -3.47 3.30
CA ALA A 133 7.83 -3.06 3.23
C ALA A 133 8.27 -2.94 1.78
N ILE A 134 8.77 -1.77 1.38
CA ILE A 134 9.40 -1.56 0.07
C ILE A 134 10.90 -1.60 0.27
N VAL A 135 11.55 -2.60 -0.31
CA VAL A 135 13.00 -2.82 -0.16
C VAL A 135 13.71 -2.43 -1.45
N PRO A 136 14.84 -1.69 -1.39
CA PRO A 136 15.61 -1.29 -2.57
C PRO A 136 15.89 -2.43 -3.54
N TYR A 137 15.78 -2.12 -4.82
CA TYR A 137 15.86 -3.11 -5.88
C TYR A 137 17.31 -3.50 -6.10
N GLN A 138 17.52 -4.78 -6.44
CA GLN A 138 18.81 -5.23 -6.93
C GLN A 138 19.06 -4.61 -8.31
N VAL A 139 20.24 -4.06 -8.49
CA VAL A 139 20.69 -3.49 -9.75
C VAL A 139 21.29 -4.59 -10.63
N LEU A 140 20.82 -4.70 -11.88
CA LEU A 140 21.30 -5.66 -12.87
C LEU A 140 21.75 -4.97 -14.19
N PRO A 141 22.83 -5.45 -14.82
CA PRO A 141 23.87 -6.26 -14.20
C PRO A 141 24.64 -5.40 -13.17
N ALA A 142 25.13 -6.06 -12.12
CA ALA A 142 25.48 -5.36 -10.88
C ALA A 142 26.66 -4.37 -10.95
N ASN A 143 27.34 -4.27 -12.09
CA ASN A 143 28.48 -3.37 -12.31
C ASN A 143 28.24 -2.30 -13.39
N GLU A 144 27.04 -2.24 -13.98
CA GLU A 144 26.75 -1.30 -15.08
C GLU A 144 25.99 -0.04 -14.64
N LEU A 145 25.20 -0.12 -13.57
CA LEU A 145 24.50 1.03 -13.01
C LEU A 145 25.02 1.33 -11.62
N GLU A 146 24.91 2.60 -11.26
CA GLU A 146 25.24 3.04 -9.92
C GLU A 146 24.22 2.49 -8.90
N PRO A 147 24.67 2.14 -7.67
CA PRO A 147 23.80 1.59 -6.63
C PRO A 147 22.56 2.42 -6.30
N TRP A 148 22.62 3.76 -6.49
CA TRP A 148 21.50 4.65 -6.21
C TRP A 148 20.25 4.35 -7.05
N VAL A 149 20.40 3.72 -8.23
CA VAL A 149 19.27 3.41 -9.11
C VAL A 149 18.30 2.41 -8.48
N GLY A 150 18.83 1.41 -7.76
CA GLY A 150 18.01 0.44 -7.02
C GLY A 150 17.24 1.08 -5.87
N TRP A 151 17.84 2.09 -5.23
CA TRP A 151 17.18 2.89 -4.20
C TRP A 151 16.11 3.79 -4.80
N ALA A 152 16.42 4.47 -5.90
CA ALA A 152 15.50 5.33 -6.62
C ALA A 152 14.24 4.58 -7.06
N ALA A 153 14.38 3.38 -7.62
CA ALA A 153 13.24 2.56 -8.02
C ALA A 153 12.28 2.28 -6.85
N ALA A 154 12.83 1.98 -5.66
CA ALA A 154 12.02 1.75 -4.47
C ALA A 154 11.40 3.03 -3.90
N ASP A 155 12.16 4.13 -3.85
CA ASP A 155 11.69 5.41 -3.28
C ASP A 155 10.62 6.08 -4.16
N LEU A 156 10.78 6.02 -5.48
CA LEU A 156 9.76 6.46 -6.44
C LEU A 156 8.44 5.71 -6.21
N LEU A 157 8.52 4.38 -6.07
CA LEU A 157 7.36 3.54 -5.77
C LEU A 157 6.74 3.88 -4.41
N VAL A 158 7.55 4.21 -3.40
CA VAL A 158 7.04 4.66 -2.09
C VAL A 158 6.25 5.95 -2.23
N MET A 159 6.77 6.94 -2.95
CA MET A 159 6.09 8.23 -3.13
C MET A 159 4.77 8.07 -3.90
N ASP A 160 4.75 7.16 -4.86
CA ASP A 160 3.54 6.88 -5.64
C ASP A 160 2.47 6.11 -4.83
N LEU A 161 2.91 5.12 -4.05
CA LEU A 161 2.03 4.41 -3.10
C LEU A 161 1.54 5.31 -1.96
N TYR A 162 2.28 6.34 -1.57
CA TYR A 162 1.87 7.32 -0.54
C TYR A 162 0.64 8.14 -0.90
N GLN A 163 0.27 8.15 -2.18
CA GLN A 163 -0.98 8.74 -2.64
C GLN A 163 -2.20 7.90 -2.24
N SER A 164 -2.00 6.62 -1.84
CA SER A 164 -3.06 5.75 -1.35
C SER A 164 -3.29 5.86 0.16
N LEU A 165 -4.56 5.96 0.55
CA LEU A 165 -4.98 5.87 1.95
C LEU A 165 -4.92 4.44 2.49
N PHE A 166 -4.91 3.43 1.61
CA PHE A 166 -5.08 2.01 1.97
C PHE A 166 -3.76 1.30 2.29
N VAL A 167 -2.64 2.01 2.31
CA VAL A 167 -1.32 1.44 2.57
C VAL A 167 -0.61 2.18 3.69
N GLU A 168 0.15 1.42 4.45
CA GLU A 168 1.16 1.90 5.38
C GLU A 168 2.51 1.32 4.93
N ILE A 169 3.49 2.20 4.69
CA ILE A 169 4.71 1.80 4.00
C ILE A 169 5.89 1.85 4.98
N ARG A 170 6.64 0.75 5.10
CA ARG A 170 7.98 0.77 5.67
C ARG A 170 8.96 1.15 4.57
N GLN A 171 9.41 2.40 4.62
CA GLN A 171 10.23 3.01 3.58
C GLN A 171 11.69 2.54 3.62
N PRO A 172 12.39 2.49 2.47
CA PRO A 172 13.82 2.20 2.39
C PRO A 172 14.69 3.02 3.36
N ILE A 173 14.38 4.31 3.53
CA ILE A 173 15.17 5.23 4.36
C ILE A 173 15.20 4.84 5.85
N PHE A 174 14.25 4.03 6.31
CA PHE A 174 14.20 3.50 7.66
C PHE A 174 14.73 2.06 7.78
N LEU A 175 15.00 1.39 6.66
CA LEU A 175 15.53 0.01 6.63
C LEU A 175 17.07 0.00 6.59
N THR A 176 17.71 1.00 7.20
CA THR A 176 19.17 1.20 7.10
C THR A 176 19.97 0.10 7.78
N ASP A 177 19.37 -0.64 8.71
CA ASP A 177 20.02 -1.73 9.46
C ASP A 177 20.48 -2.85 8.51
N LEU A 178 19.77 -3.07 7.41
CA LEU A 178 20.20 -3.99 6.34
C LEU A 178 21.59 -3.61 5.80
N TYR A 179 21.90 -2.32 5.73
CA TYR A 179 23.16 -1.84 5.16
C TYR A 179 24.20 -1.57 6.23
N ARG A 180 23.78 -1.09 7.41
CA ARG A 180 24.68 -0.62 8.46
C ARG A 180 25.05 -1.71 9.46
N GLU A 181 24.11 -2.59 9.80
CA GLU A 181 24.32 -3.69 10.74
C GLU A 181 24.59 -5.00 10.01
N ASP A 182 23.77 -5.33 9.00
CA ASP A 182 23.91 -6.56 8.23
C ASP A 182 24.96 -6.45 7.10
N HIS A 183 25.49 -5.24 6.86
CA HIS A 183 26.54 -4.94 5.89
C HIS A 183 26.21 -5.36 4.44
N PHE A 184 24.93 -5.38 4.06
CA PHE A 184 24.57 -5.53 2.65
C PHE A 184 25.05 -4.31 1.85
N ALA A 185 25.43 -4.55 0.60
CA ALA A 185 25.80 -3.47 -0.31
C ALA A 185 24.54 -2.92 -1.01
N VAL A 186 24.46 -1.59 -1.11
CA VAL A 186 23.38 -0.90 -1.83
C VAL A 186 23.31 -1.42 -3.28
N GLY A 187 22.10 -1.65 -3.78
CA GLY A 187 21.85 -2.18 -5.12
C GLY A 187 22.25 -3.66 -5.33
N ARG A 188 22.60 -4.40 -4.26
CA ARG A 188 22.87 -5.85 -4.34
C ARG A 188 21.72 -6.67 -3.77
N ALA A 189 21.68 -7.94 -4.16
CA ALA A 189 20.67 -8.87 -3.69
C ALA A 189 20.71 -9.03 -2.17
N ILE A 190 19.55 -8.95 -1.53
CA ILE A 190 19.38 -9.30 -0.12
C ILE A 190 18.77 -10.71 -0.06
N PRO A 191 19.33 -11.63 0.74
CA PRO A 191 18.79 -12.98 0.87
C PRO A 191 17.34 -12.98 1.33
N ARG A 192 16.50 -13.80 0.67
CA ARG A 192 15.06 -13.91 0.98
C ARG A 192 14.77 -14.17 2.45
N ALA A 193 15.58 -15.01 3.11
CA ALA A 193 15.42 -15.29 4.54
C ALA A 193 15.52 -14.02 5.40
N ARG A 194 16.41 -13.08 5.07
CA ARG A 194 16.54 -11.82 5.80
C ARG A 194 15.40 -10.86 5.50
N LEU A 195 14.94 -10.81 4.25
CA LEU A 195 13.75 -10.04 3.88
C LEU A 195 12.50 -10.50 4.63
N LEU A 196 12.32 -11.81 4.80
CA LEU A 196 11.19 -12.36 5.57
C LEU A 196 11.31 -12.02 7.06
N GLN A 197 12.52 -12.11 7.61
CA GLN A 197 12.78 -11.70 9.00
C GLN A 197 12.50 -10.21 9.20
N LEU A 198 12.94 -9.35 8.27
CA LEU A 198 12.66 -7.91 8.30
C LEU A 198 11.16 -7.64 8.31
N ALA A 199 10.40 -8.30 7.45
CA ALA A 199 8.95 -8.14 7.40
C ALA A 199 8.26 -8.62 8.69
N GLU A 200 8.77 -9.67 9.33
CA GLU A 200 8.30 -10.13 10.63
C GLU A 200 8.62 -9.11 11.75
N ASP A 201 9.87 -8.64 11.80
CA ASP A 201 10.37 -7.64 12.75
C ASP A 201 9.59 -6.31 12.64
N GLN A 202 9.18 -5.94 11.42
CA GLN A 202 8.45 -4.72 11.11
C GLN A 202 6.92 -4.93 11.01
N HIS A 203 6.44 -6.13 11.37
CA HIS A 203 5.03 -6.51 11.33
C HIS A 203 4.31 -6.22 10.01
N CYS A 204 4.99 -6.37 8.87
CA CYS A 204 4.42 -6.12 7.55
C CYS A 204 3.56 -7.30 7.07
N ASP A 205 2.44 -6.98 6.42
CA ASP A 205 1.57 -7.96 5.77
C ASP A 205 2.15 -8.39 4.41
N TRP A 206 2.96 -7.52 3.80
CA TRP A 206 3.53 -7.66 2.48
C TRP A 206 4.98 -7.17 2.41
N LEU A 207 5.74 -7.73 1.47
CA LEU A 207 7.06 -7.21 1.11
C LEU A 207 7.13 -7.08 -0.41
N ALA A 208 7.59 -5.92 -0.90
CA ALA A 208 7.93 -5.72 -2.29
C ALA A 208 9.41 -5.41 -2.44
N THR A 209 10.05 -6.12 -3.36
CA THR A 209 11.42 -5.90 -3.79
C THR A 209 11.54 -6.35 -5.24
N GLY A 210 12.70 -6.25 -5.85
CA GLY A 210 12.83 -6.66 -7.23
C GLY A 210 14.19 -6.40 -7.82
N THR A 211 14.21 -6.37 -9.14
CA THR A 211 15.40 -6.01 -9.92
C THR A 211 15.12 -4.83 -10.81
N VAL A 212 16.11 -3.95 -10.97
CA VAL A 212 16.12 -2.88 -11.96
C VAL A 212 17.28 -3.10 -12.93
N GLU A 213 16.98 -3.04 -14.23
CA GLU A 213 17.98 -3.14 -15.29
C GLU A 213 17.83 -2.02 -16.32
N ARG A 214 18.95 -1.59 -16.91
CA ARG A 214 18.94 -0.64 -18.02
C ARG A 214 18.82 -1.42 -19.34
N THR A 215 17.81 -1.07 -20.12
CA THR A 215 17.54 -1.66 -21.43
C THR A 215 17.94 -0.68 -22.53
N ALA A 216 17.84 -1.12 -23.80
CA ALA A 216 18.08 -0.24 -24.94
C ALA A 216 17.07 0.93 -25.03
N SER A 217 15.88 0.76 -24.43
CA SER A 217 14.78 1.72 -24.46
C SER A 217 14.56 2.46 -23.14
N GLY A 218 15.42 2.29 -22.14
CA GLY A 218 15.31 2.96 -20.83
C GLY A 218 15.55 2.00 -19.66
N TYR A 219 14.60 1.87 -18.75
CA TYR A 219 14.68 1.00 -17.57
C TYR A 219 13.58 -0.07 -17.57
N ARG A 220 13.89 -1.21 -16.98
CA ARG A 220 12.93 -2.30 -16.74
C ARG A 220 12.96 -2.69 -15.27
N PHE A 221 11.78 -2.72 -14.66
CA PHE A 221 11.57 -3.15 -13.29
C PHE A 221 10.93 -4.54 -13.32
N VAL A 222 11.43 -5.44 -12.48
CA VAL A 222 10.77 -6.71 -12.16
C VAL A 222 10.53 -6.71 -10.67
N THR A 223 9.30 -6.39 -10.28
CA THR A 223 8.87 -6.25 -8.88
C THR A 223 8.20 -7.55 -8.44
N GLU A 224 8.71 -8.14 -7.36
CA GLU A 224 8.11 -9.29 -6.69
C GLU A 224 7.32 -8.84 -5.47
N LEU A 225 6.04 -9.21 -5.40
CA LEU A 225 5.24 -9.11 -4.19
C LEU A 225 5.32 -10.44 -3.44
N ILE A 226 5.76 -10.38 -2.19
CA ILE A 226 6.05 -11.55 -1.36
C ILE A 226 5.12 -11.53 -0.15
N SER A 227 4.55 -12.70 0.16
CA SER A 227 3.82 -12.94 1.43
C SER A 227 4.82 -13.34 2.52
N PRO A 228 5.05 -12.53 3.56
CA PRO A 228 5.99 -12.86 4.63
C PRO A 228 5.62 -14.16 5.35
N LYS A 229 4.31 -14.43 5.51
CA LYS A 229 3.76 -15.62 6.19
C LYS A 229 4.16 -16.94 5.54
N THR A 230 4.28 -16.97 4.22
CA THR A 230 4.59 -18.21 3.46
C THR A 230 5.96 -18.17 2.81
N GLY A 231 6.55 -16.98 2.69
CA GLY A 231 7.73 -16.74 1.89
C GLY A 231 7.51 -16.85 0.38
N ALA A 232 6.28 -17.06 -0.10
CA ALA A 232 5.99 -17.22 -1.52
C ALA A 232 5.86 -15.88 -2.25
N THR A 233 6.32 -15.83 -3.51
CA THR A 233 6.03 -14.70 -4.42
C THR A 233 4.59 -14.87 -4.89
N VAL A 234 3.73 -13.91 -4.54
CA VAL A 234 2.30 -13.90 -4.85
C VAL A 234 2.05 -13.33 -6.24
N SER A 235 2.80 -12.31 -6.61
CA SER A 235 2.79 -11.74 -7.96
C SER A 235 4.18 -11.26 -8.37
N THR A 236 4.41 -11.25 -9.67
CA THR A 236 5.58 -10.63 -10.30
C THR A 236 5.07 -9.64 -11.33
N ILE A 237 5.48 -8.40 -11.20
CA ILE A 237 5.08 -7.28 -12.05
C ILE A 237 6.31 -6.89 -12.86
N GLU A 238 6.18 -6.93 -14.18
CA GLU A 238 7.21 -6.46 -15.09
C GLU A 238 6.74 -5.17 -15.75
N ALA A 239 7.52 -4.11 -15.61
CA ALA A 239 7.21 -2.80 -16.14
C ALA A 239 8.44 -2.21 -16.83
N SER A 240 8.25 -1.38 -17.87
CA SER A 240 9.36 -0.81 -18.63
C SER A 240 9.02 0.57 -19.20
N GLY A 241 10.02 1.44 -19.25
CA GLY A 241 9.84 2.81 -19.72
C GLY A 241 11.15 3.50 -20.06
N PRO A 242 11.09 4.69 -20.66
CA PRO A 242 12.28 5.45 -21.08
C PRO A 242 13.11 5.99 -19.92
N ASP A 243 12.51 6.13 -18.74
CA ASP A 243 13.08 6.63 -17.50
C ASP A 243 12.66 5.73 -16.33
N LEU A 244 12.98 6.15 -15.09
CA LEU A 244 12.58 5.43 -13.88
C LEU A 244 11.11 5.64 -13.50
N TYR A 245 10.44 6.66 -14.07
CA TYR A 245 9.07 7.03 -13.72
C TYR A 245 8.06 6.11 -14.40
N GLY A 246 8.20 5.86 -15.71
CA GLY A 246 7.27 4.99 -16.45
C GLY A 246 7.08 3.59 -15.83
N PRO A 247 8.17 2.86 -15.48
CA PRO A 247 8.05 1.60 -14.78
C PRO A 247 7.41 1.71 -13.39
N THR A 248 7.60 2.84 -12.70
CA THR A 248 7.00 3.10 -11.38
C THR A 248 5.49 3.22 -11.50
N ASP A 249 5.01 4.14 -12.35
CA ASP A 249 3.59 4.41 -12.56
C ASP A 249 2.83 3.16 -13.05
N GLU A 250 3.48 2.28 -13.83
CA GLU A 250 2.90 1.00 -14.27
C GLU A 250 2.87 -0.06 -13.15
N THR A 251 3.83 -0.02 -12.22
CA THR A 251 3.94 -0.99 -11.12
C THR A 251 2.92 -0.71 -10.01
N THR A 252 2.73 0.56 -9.64
CA THR A 252 1.92 0.98 -8.48
C THR A 252 0.50 0.39 -8.46
N PRO A 253 -0.36 0.56 -9.49
CA PRO A 253 -1.72 0.03 -9.45
C PRO A 253 -1.76 -1.50 -9.43
N GLN A 254 -0.78 -2.17 -10.04
CA GLN A 254 -0.69 -3.63 -10.01
C GLN A 254 -0.30 -4.14 -8.61
N LEU A 255 0.59 -3.40 -7.93
CA LEU A 255 1.00 -3.71 -6.58
C LEU A 255 -0.15 -3.49 -5.58
N LEU A 256 -0.88 -2.37 -5.69
CA LEU A 256 -2.07 -2.08 -4.89
C LEU A 256 -3.14 -3.17 -5.03
N ARG A 257 -3.44 -3.62 -6.26
CA ARG A 257 -4.33 -4.76 -6.48
C ARG A 257 -3.78 -6.05 -5.87
N GLY A 258 -2.48 -6.28 -6.01
CA GLY A 258 -1.80 -7.47 -5.49
C GLY A 258 -1.88 -7.63 -3.97
N ILE A 259 -1.93 -6.51 -3.23
CA ILE A 259 -2.11 -6.50 -1.78
C ILE A 259 -3.58 -6.41 -1.34
N GLY A 260 -4.52 -6.40 -2.28
CA GLY A 260 -5.96 -6.43 -1.99
C GLY A 260 -6.62 -5.06 -1.81
N VAL A 261 -6.00 -3.96 -2.27
CA VAL A 261 -6.70 -2.66 -2.34
C VAL A 261 -7.82 -2.75 -3.39
N PRO A 262 -9.07 -2.35 -3.06
CA PRO A 262 -10.19 -2.42 -4.00
C PRO A 262 -9.96 -1.54 -5.24
N ASP A 263 -10.40 -2.00 -6.41
CA ASP A 263 -10.24 -1.25 -7.67
C ASP A 263 -10.85 0.16 -7.60
N TRP A 264 -12.02 0.32 -6.99
CA TRP A 264 -12.65 1.64 -6.84
C TRP A 264 -11.77 2.63 -6.05
N ALA A 265 -10.97 2.14 -5.10
CA ALA A 265 -10.08 2.98 -4.30
C ALA A 265 -8.82 3.36 -5.07
N ILE A 266 -8.37 2.50 -5.99
CA ILE A 266 -7.26 2.79 -6.91
C ILE A 266 -7.72 3.80 -7.97
N ASP A 267 -8.92 3.63 -8.53
CA ASP A 267 -9.47 4.48 -9.58
C ASP A 267 -9.87 5.89 -9.09
N GLU A 268 -10.31 6.02 -7.83
CA GLU A 268 -10.64 7.32 -7.21
C GLU A 268 -9.43 8.03 -6.58
N MET A 269 -8.28 7.37 -6.48
CA MET A 269 -7.07 7.94 -5.89
C MET A 269 -6.57 9.13 -6.70
N VAL A 270 -6.08 10.18 -6.02
CA VAL A 270 -5.32 11.22 -6.70
C VAL A 270 -3.97 10.62 -7.06
N ASP A 271 -3.68 10.54 -8.35
CA ASP A 271 -2.45 9.96 -8.88
C ASP A 271 -1.65 11.03 -9.63
N LEU A 272 -0.79 11.73 -8.89
CA LEU A 272 0.20 12.65 -9.45
C LEU A 272 1.31 11.83 -10.09
N PRO A 273 1.68 12.09 -11.36
CA PRO A 273 2.78 11.37 -11.99
C PRO A 273 4.07 11.48 -11.15
N SER A 274 4.81 10.39 -11.01
CA SER A 274 6.06 10.34 -10.21
C SER A 274 7.06 11.44 -10.62
N ARG A 275 7.04 11.83 -11.90
CA ARG A 275 7.83 12.92 -12.47
C ARG A 275 7.45 14.30 -11.91
N GLU A 276 6.16 14.55 -11.68
CA GLU A 276 5.68 15.81 -11.10
C GLU A 276 6.02 15.91 -9.62
N THR A 277 5.97 14.80 -8.89
CA THR A 277 6.37 14.77 -7.47
C THR A 277 7.88 14.93 -7.27
N HIS A 278 8.67 14.55 -8.27
CA HIS A 278 10.13 14.69 -8.28
C HIS A 278 10.62 15.85 -9.16
N THR A 279 11.40 15.54 -10.19
CA THR A 279 12.05 16.51 -11.08
C THR A 279 12.17 15.95 -12.49
N ASP A 280 12.09 16.84 -13.48
CA ASP A 280 12.36 16.51 -14.88
C ASP A 280 13.87 16.42 -15.19
N ASP A 281 14.74 16.92 -14.31
CA ASP A 281 16.19 16.87 -14.48
C ASP A 281 16.77 15.58 -13.85
N GLU A 282 17.14 14.61 -14.69
CA GLU A 282 17.74 13.34 -14.26
C GLU A 282 19.02 13.54 -13.42
N ALA A 283 19.80 14.60 -13.69
CA ALA A 283 20.97 14.90 -12.88
C ALA A 283 20.58 15.42 -11.50
N ALA A 284 19.53 16.23 -11.38
CA ALA A 284 18.98 16.65 -10.09
C ALA A 284 18.42 15.46 -9.31
N LEU A 285 17.69 14.55 -9.99
CA LEU A 285 17.18 13.31 -9.40
C LEU A 285 18.31 12.43 -8.86
N ARG A 286 19.37 12.22 -9.65
CA ARG A 286 20.56 11.48 -9.24
C ARG A 286 21.20 12.10 -7.99
N ARG A 287 21.35 13.43 -7.96
CA ARG A 287 21.92 14.16 -6.81
C ARG A 287 21.07 13.99 -5.56
N TYR A 288 19.74 14.11 -5.69
CA TYR A 288 18.80 13.84 -4.59
C TYR A 288 19.03 12.46 -3.98
N PHE A 289 19.04 11.39 -4.78
CA PHE A 289 19.23 10.03 -4.25
C PHE A 289 20.63 9.77 -3.68
N LEU A 290 21.68 10.37 -4.24
CA LEU A 290 23.00 10.33 -3.61
C LEU A 290 23.00 11.05 -2.25
N GLY A 291 22.31 12.19 -2.15
CA GLY A 291 22.08 12.88 -0.88
C GLY A 291 21.35 12.02 0.14
N THR A 292 20.27 11.35 -0.27
CA THR A 292 19.51 10.40 0.57
C THR A 292 20.39 9.27 1.09
N LEU A 293 21.20 8.63 0.24
CA LEU A 293 22.10 7.55 0.66
C LEU A 293 23.15 8.04 1.66
N ARG A 294 23.77 9.20 1.42
CA ARG A 294 24.75 9.80 2.34
C ARG A 294 24.14 10.15 3.68
N PHE A 295 22.90 10.63 3.67
CA PHE A 295 22.14 10.96 4.89
C PHE A 295 21.80 9.69 5.69
N ALA A 296 21.17 8.71 5.04
CA ALA A 296 20.57 7.57 5.71
C ALA A 296 21.57 6.44 6.01
N ILE A 297 22.43 6.11 5.05
CA ILE A 297 23.35 4.97 5.14
C ILE A 297 24.71 5.39 5.72
N ASP A 298 25.34 6.39 5.09
CA ASP A 298 26.71 6.79 5.45
C ASP A 298 26.76 7.65 6.72
N ARG A 299 25.64 8.33 7.07
CA ARG A 299 25.56 9.38 8.08
C ARG A 299 26.56 10.53 7.85
N ASP A 300 26.87 10.79 6.58
CA ASP A 300 27.73 11.88 6.14
C ASP A 300 26.87 13.10 5.79
N TYR A 301 26.42 13.81 6.83
CA TYR A 301 25.55 14.99 6.69
C TYR A 301 26.17 16.11 5.82
N PRO A 302 27.48 16.44 5.94
CA PRO A 302 28.10 17.43 5.05
C PRO A 302 28.05 17.03 3.57
N SER A 303 28.37 15.78 3.24
CA SER A 303 28.29 15.35 1.84
C SER A 303 26.83 15.23 1.37
N ALA A 304 25.90 14.82 2.23
CA ALA A 304 24.48 14.81 1.91
C ALA A 304 23.97 16.22 1.56
N ALA A 305 24.35 17.23 2.37
CA ALA A 305 24.04 18.63 2.10
C ALA A 305 24.58 19.08 0.74
N GLN A 306 25.85 18.75 0.42
CA GLN A 306 26.45 19.09 -0.86
C GLN A 306 25.69 18.51 -2.06
N GLU A 307 25.26 17.24 -1.98
CA GLU A 307 24.48 16.63 -3.06
C GLU A 307 23.10 17.28 -3.19
N LEU A 308 22.44 17.59 -2.08
CA LEU A 308 21.11 18.20 -2.08
C LEU A 308 21.14 19.66 -2.54
N ASP A 309 22.14 20.44 -2.14
CA ASP A 309 22.42 21.78 -2.64
C ASP A 309 22.58 21.75 -4.18
N ALA A 310 23.39 20.81 -4.68
CA ALA A 310 23.58 20.64 -6.13
C ALA A 310 22.31 20.17 -6.86
N ALA A 311 21.40 19.46 -6.18
CA ALA A 311 20.11 19.06 -6.75
C ALA A 311 19.19 20.28 -6.90
N VAL A 312 19.06 21.11 -5.87
CA VAL A 312 18.17 22.29 -5.89
C VAL A 312 18.75 23.45 -6.71
N GLU A 313 20.07 23.53 -6.89
CA GLU A 313 20.69 24.44 -7.86
C GLU A 313 20.28 24.13 -9.31
N ARG A 314 20.04 22.85 -9.61
CA ARG A 314 19.57 22.38 -10.93
C ARG A 314 18.08 22.60 -11.09
N ASP A 315 17.31 22.20 -10.08
CA ASP A 315 15.86 22.36 -10.04
C ASP A 315 15.42 22.93 -8.68
N PRO A 316 15.29 24.26 -8.56
CA PRO A 316 14.83 24.91 -7.33
C PRO A 316 13.41 24.51 -6.93
N THR A 317 12.62 23.98 -7.86
CA THR A 317 11.21 23.61 -7.66
C THR A 317 11.05 22.18 -7.17
N PHE A 318 12.14 21.41 -7.02
CA PHE A 318 12.14 20.03 -6.56
C PHE A 318 11.83 19.98 -5.05
N ALA A 319 10.55 19.92 -4.72
CA ALA A 319 10.04 20.04 -3.35
C ALA A 319 10.60 18.96 -2.40
N LEU A 320 10.64 17.69 -2.82
CA LEU A 320 11.20 16.59 -1.99
C LEU A 320 12.69 16.80 -1.67
N ALA A 321 13.48 17.28 -2.63
CA ALA A 321 14.89 17.60 -2.38
C ALA A 321 15.03 18.73 -1.34
N ASN A 322 14.16 19.75 -1.40
CA ASN A 322 14.12 20.81 -0.41
C ASN A 322 13.65 20.32 0.99
N VAL A 323 12.72 19.36 1.08
CA VAL A 323 12.32 18.73 2.35
C VAL A 323 13.52 18.02 3.00
N LEU A 324 14.25 17.21 2.23
CA LEU A 324 15.42 16.52 2.76
C LEU A 324 16.55 17.50 3.08
N ARG A 325 16.74 18.53 2.25
CA ARG A 325 17.70 19.62 2.50
C ARG A 325 17.39 20.37 3.79
N PHE A 326 16.13 20.72 4.06
CA PHE A 326 15.70 21.30 5.34
C PHE A 326 16.17 20.45 6.51
N THR A 327 15.91 19.15 6.45
CA THR A 327 16.29 18.17 7.47
C THR A 327 17.80 18.10 7.65
N VAL A 328 18.56 17.90 6.57
CA VAL A 328 20.03 17.76 6.62
C VAL A 328 20.69 19.02 7.17
N HIS A 329 20.26 20.21 6.74
CA HIS A 329 20.82 21.46 7.25
C HIS A 329 20.41 21.74 8.70
N ALA A 330 19.26 21.25 9.17
CA ALA A 330 18.92 21.28 10.59
C ALA A 330 19.88 20.43 11.44
N PHE A 331 20.23 19.21 10.97
CA PHE A 331 21.25 18.38 11.62
C PHE A 331 22.63 19.04 11.66
N LEU A 332 22.98 19.80 10.61
CA LEU A 332 24.22 20.57 10.54
C LEU A 332 24.17 21.90 11.29
N GLN A 333 23.04 22.26 11.91
CA GLN A 333 22.79 23.55 12.57
C GLN A 333 22.94 24.77 11.65
N ASN A 334 22.77 24.58 10.34
CA ASN A 334 22.74 25.64 9.33
C ASN A 334 21.32 26.21 9.23
N VAL A 335 20.88 26.92 10.28
CA VAL A 335 19.47 27.33 10.46
C VAL A 335 18.94 28.17 9.30
N ASP A 336 19.73 29.13 8.80
CA ASP A 336 19.30 30.01 7.69
C ASP A 336 18.99 29.19 6.43
N ILE A 337 19.89 28.28 6.06
CA ILE A 337 19.73 27.41 4.88
C ILE A 337 18.59 26.41 5.08
N SER A 338 18.46 25.88 6.30
CA SER A 338 17.38 24.97 6.66
C SER A 338 16.02 25.64 6.42
N TYR A 339 15.82 26.86 6.92
CA TYR A 339 14.56 27.59 6.76
C TYR A 339 14.32 28.10 5.34
N GLU A 340 15.38 28.44 4.59
CA GLU A 340 15.28 28.69 3.15
C GLU A 340 14.74 27.46 2.41
N ALA A 341 15.30 26.27 2.69
CA ALA A 341 14.85 25.01 2.08
C ALA A 341 13.40 24.68 2.47
N LEU A 342 13.03 24.90 3.73
CA LEU A 342 11.65 24.71 4.20
C LEU A 342 10.68 25.60 3.44
N GLN A 343 11.00 26.89 3.27
CA GLN A 343 10.18 27.81 2.50
C GLN A 343 10.07 27.38 1.03
N ALA A 344 11.17 26.99 0.40
CA ALA A 344 11.17 26.53 -0.99
C ALA A 344 10.32 25.26 -1.20
N ALA A 345 10.30 24.36 -0.22
CA ALA A 345 9.41 23.20 -0.23
C ALA A 345 7.94 23.62 -0.08
N VAL A 346 7.62 24.54 0.84
CA VAL A 346 6.25 25.09 1.04
C VAL A 346 5.74 25.77 -0.23
N ASP A 347 6.57 26.56 -0.91
CA ASP A 347 6.20 27.25 -2.15
C ASP A 347 5.78 26.28 -3.28
N HIS A 348 6.21 25.01 -3.19
CA HIS A 348 5.93 23.95 -4.15
C HIS A 348 5.20 22.75 -3.52
N GLU A 349 4.51 22.95 -2.40
CA GLU A 349 3.83 21.91 -1.63
C GLU A 349 2.82 21.11 -2.48
N TYR A 350 2.17 21.75 -3.45
CA TYR A 350 1.19 21.13 -4.34
C TYR A 350 1.74 19.96 -5.17
N ARG A 351 3.06 19.82 -5.25
CA ARG A 351 3.75 18.70 -5.91
C ARG A 351 3.93 17.48 -5.02
N LEU A 352 3.61 17.57 -3.73
CA LEU A 352 3.88 16.52 -2.76
C LEU A 352 2.61 15.69 -2.47
N PRO A 353 2.74 14.38 -2.20
CA PRO A 353 1.63 13.59 -1.67
C PRO A 353 1.10 14.18 -0.35
N GLU A 354 -0.20 14.04 -0.08
CA GLU A 354 -0.87 14.67 1.07
C GLU A 354 -0.20 14.36 2.42
N ARG A 355 0.27 13.11 2.63
CA ARG A 355 1.04 12.72 3.82
C ARG A 355 2.29 13.57 4.05
N VAL A 356 3.02 13.86 2.96
CA VAL A 356 4.22 14.69 3.00
C VAL A 356 3.83 16.16 3.22
N GLN A 357 2.70 16.61 2.67
CA GLN A 357 2.15 17.95 2.93
C GLN A 357 1.85 18.17 4.41
N PHE A 358 1.25 17.19 5.11
CA PHE A 358 1.00 17.32 6.56
C PHE A 358 2.29 17.52 7.36
N SER A 359 3.32 16.72 7.08
CA SER A 359 4.64 16.87 7.71
C SER A 359 5.27 18.23 7.42
N LEU A 360 5.16 18.68 6.16
CA LEU A 360 5.69 19.96 5.71
C LEU A 360 4.97 21.15 6.37
N ARG A 361 3.63 21.17 6.39
CA ARG A 361 2.82 22.20 7.05
C ARG A 361 3.06 22.25 8.55
N THR A 362 3.16 21.09 9.19
CA THR A 362 3.52 21.02 10.62
C THR A 362 4.88 21.68 10.84
N SER A 363 5.88 21.35 10.01
CA SER A 363 7.20 21.97 10.08
C SER A 363 7.17 23.48 9.81
N GLN A 364 6.39 23.94 8.82
CA GLN A 364 6.18 25.36 8.52
C GLN A 364 5.65 26.13 9.73
N TYR A 365 4.54 25.66 10.33
CA TYR A 365 3.92 26.34 11.46
C TYR A 365 4.86 26.41 12.67
N LEU A 366 5.57 25.32 12.98
CA LEU A 366 6.47 25.28 14.14
C LEU A 366 7.75 26.11 13.95
N ASN A 367 8.28 26.14 12.73
CA ASN A 367 9.61 26.71 12.46
C ASN A 367 9.55 28.13 11.88
N LEU A 368 8.75 28.35 10.84
CA LEU A 368 8.69 29.63 10.13
C LEU A 368 7.71 30.59 10.81
N GLU A 369 6.51 30.11 11.15
CA GLU A 369 5.44 30.96 11.68
C GLU A 369 5.43 31.03 13.22
N ARG A 370 6.07 30.07 13.89
CA ARG A 370 6.07 29.92 15.36
C ARG A 370 4.65 29.78 15.94
N ASP A 371 3.75 29.17 15.18
CA ASP A 371 2.36 28.88 15.57
C ASP A 371 2.23 27.41 15.98
N ALA A 372 2.49 27.12 17.25
CA ALA A 372 2.43 25.77 17.77
C ALA A 372 1.00 25.19 17.83
N GLU A 373 -0.03 26.03 17.90
CA GLU A 373 -1.42 25.56 17.92
C GLU A 373 -1.85 25.07 16.54
N ARG A 374 -1.51 25.81 15.48
CA ARG A 374 -1.74 25.34 14.11
C ARG A 374 -0.90 24.11 13.77
N GLY A 375 0.36 24.08 14.20
CA GLY A 375 1.21 22.90 14.04
C GLY A 375 0.59 21.65 14.70
N LEU A 376 0.04 21.80 15.92
CA LEU A 376 -0.66 20.71 16.58
C LEU A 376 -1.94 20.32 15.85
N ALA A 377 -2.76 21.28 15.41
CA ALA A 377 -4.00 20.99 14.68
C ALA A 377 -3.75 20.20 13.39
N VAL A 378 -2.69 20.54 12.63
CA VAL A 378 -2.27 19.78 11.45
C VAL A 378 -1.84 18.35 11.82
N ALA A 379 -1.07 18.17 12.90
CA ALA A 379 -0.63 16.85 13.34
C ALA A 379 -1.80 15.98 13.86
N GLU A 380 -2.74 16.56 14.60
CA GLU A 380 -3.98 15.90 15.03
C GLU A 380 -4.79 15.46 13.80
N MET A 381 -5.05 16.36 12.86
CA MET A 381 -5.74 16.07 11.60
C MET A 381 -5.05 14.97 10.79
N TRP A 382 -3.71 15.02 10.67
CA TRP A 382 -2.93 13.98 9.99
C TRP A 382 -3.14 12.61 10.64
N SER A 383 -3.06 12.54 11.97
CA SER A 383 -3.27 11.29 12.72
C SER A 383 -4.70 10.74 12.61
N GLU A 384 -5.71 11.61 12.47
CA GLU A 384 -7.10 11.18 12.31
C GLU A 384 -7.39 10.65 10.91
N LEU A 385 -6.81 11.29 9.88
CA LEU A 385 -6.96 10.89 8.49
C LEU A 385 -6.13 9.65 8.13
N TYR A 386 -4.97 9.51 8.77
CA TYR A 386 -4.02 8.44 8.56
C TYR A 386 -3.69 7.73 9.89
N PRO A 387 -4.64 6.97 10.46
CA PRO A 387 -4.57 6.46 11.84
C PRO A 387 -3.48 5.42 12.10
N ASN A 388 -2.88 4.86 11.05
CA ASN A 388 -1.78 3.92 11.12
C ASN A 388 -0.46 4.53 10.60
N ASP A 389 -0.42 5.84 10.33
CA ASP A 389 0.81 6.51 9.91
C ASP A 389 1.71 6.80 11.11
N LEU A 390 2.78 6.03 11.25
CA LEU A 390 3.74 6.19 12.33
C LEU A 390 4.42 7.57 12.31
N ASP A 391 4.59 8.20 11.15
CA ASP A 391 5.18 9.54 11.06
C ASP A 391 4.24 10.56 11.71
N ALA A 392 2.93 10.46 11.46
CA ALA A 392 1.92 11.30 12.09
C ALA A 392 1.93 11.16 13.61
N LEU A 393 1.92 9.92 14.10
CA LEU A 393 1.92 9.62 15.54
C LEU A 393 3.21 10.10 16.23
N ARG A 394 4.38 9.93 15.58
CA ARG A 394 5.65 10.44 16.12
C ARG A 394 5.64 11.96 16.25
N VAL A 395 5.20 12.68 15.20
CA VAL A 395 5.10 14.14 15.24
C VAL A 395 4.11 14.61 16.32
N LEU A 396 2.94 13.98 16.41
CA LEU A 396 1.94 14.30 17.43
C LEU A 396 2.47 14.07 18.85
N SER A 397 3.11 12.91 19.09
CA SER A 397 3.71 12.59 20.39
C SER A 397 4.80 13.59 20.78
N GLN A 398 5.62 14.02 19.84
CA GLN A 398 6.65 15.04 20.08
C GLN A 398 6.00 16.36 20.52
N LEU A 399 4.91 16.78 19.89
CA LEU A 399 4.19 18.01 20.24
C LEU A 399 3.51 17.91 21.61
N HIS A 400 2.84 16.81 21.93
CA HIS A 400 2.28 16.59 23.27
C HIS A 400 3.37 16.54 24.35
N SER A 401 4.52 15.93 24.05
CA SER A 401 5.68 15.92 24.94
C SER A 401 6.22 17.32 25.23
N LEU A 402 6.42 18.14 24.18
CA LEU A 402 6.89 19.53 24.30
C LEU A 402 5.92 20.41 25.11
N ARG A 403 4.61 20.12 25.05
CA ARG A 403 3.56 20.83 25.80
C ARG A 403 3.37 20.28 27.23
N GLY A 404 4.00 19.17 27.58
CA GLY A 404 3.85 18.51 28.88
C GLY A 404 2.50 17.81 29.06
N GLU A 405 1.79 17.50 27.97
CA GLU A 405 0.47 16.87 27.95
C GLU A 405 0.60 15.35 28.13
N ARG A 406 0.99 14.91 29.33
CA ARG A 406 1.37 13.52 29.63
C ARG A 406 0.30 12.49 29.30
N ASP A 407 -0.97 12.77 29.59
CA ASP A 407 -2.05 11.81 29.36
C ASP A 407 -2.24 11.55 27.85
N LYS A 408 -2.13 12.60 27.03
CA LYS A 408 -2.17 12.47 25.57
C LYS A 408 -0.92 11.79 25.03
N LEU A 409 0.25 12.11 25.56
CA LEU A 409 1.49 11.45 25.17
C LEU A 409 1.44 9.93 25.40
N VAL A 410 0.91 9.49 26.55
CA VAL A 410 0.70 8.05 26.83
C VAL A 410 -0.24 7.44 25.80
N HIS A 411 -1.33 8.14 25.47
CA HIS A 411 -2.26 7.68 24.44
C HIS A 411 -1.58 7.55 23.07
N ASP A 412 -0.74 8.50 22.66
CA ASP A 412 -0.02 8.43 21.39
C ASP A 412 0.92 7.22 21.35
N TYR A 413 1.64 6.93 22.44
CA TYR A 413 2.50 5.76 22.51
C TYR A 413 1.72 4.44 22.51
N GLU A 414 0.57 4.38 23.18
CA GLU A 414 -0.33 3.23 23.08
C GLU A 414 -0.77 3.01 21.63
N ARG A 415 -1.14 4.07 20.92
CA ARG A 415 -1.49 4.02 19.49
C ARG A 415 -0.32 3.57 18.62
N MET A 416 0.90 4.07 18.87
CA MET A 416 2.09 3.63 18.15
C MET A 416 2.37 2.14 18.35
N LEU A 417 2.19 1.60 19.57
CA LEU A 417 2.34 0.17 19.87
C LEU A 417 1.21 -0.70 19.30
N GLU A 418 0.01 -0.15 19.13
CA GLU A 418 -1.09 -0.82 18.42
C GLU A 418 -0.78 -0.99 16.92
N VAL A 419 -0.18 0.04 16.31
CA VAL A 419 0.20 0.03 14.89
C VAL A 419 1.45 -0.82 14.66
N ASP A 420 2.46 -0.65 15.52
CA ASP A 420 3.74 -1.35 15.47
C ASP A 420 4.17 -1.76 16.89
N PRO A 421 3.86 -3.01 17.30
CA PRO A 421 4.22 -3.52 18.62
C PRO A 421 5.73 -3.53 18.92
N GLY A 422 6.58 -3.47 17.89
CA GLY A 422 8.05 -3.42 18.01
C GLY A 422 8.61 -2.00 18.07
N ASN A 423 7.75 -0.97 18.09
CA ASN A 423 8.19 0.42 17.97
C ASN A 423 9.05 0.86 19.17
N ALA A 424 10.35 1.07 18.91
CA ALA A 424 11.33 1.44 19.92
C ALA A 424 11.06 2.80 20.57
N ASP A 425 10.49 3.77 19.82
CA ASP A 425 10.21 5.11 20.32
C ASP A 425 9.09 5.12 21.38
N ALA A 426 8.18 4.15 21.32
CA ALA A 426 7.11 4.00 22.31
C ALA A 426 7.51 3.11 23.52
N LEU A 427 8.62 2.37 23.42
CA LEU A 427 9.14 1.48 24.47
C LEU A 427 10.22 2.11 25.36
N GLY A 428 10.86 3.20 24.89
CA GLY A 428 11.91 3.95 25.60
C GLY A 428 11.37 5.13 26.39
#